data_AF-A0A956D0M6-F1
#
_entry.id   AF-A0A956D0M6-F1
#
_cell.length_a   1.000
_cell.length_b   1.000
_cell.length_c   1.000
_cell.angle_alpha   90.00
_cell.angle_beta   90.00
_cell.angle_gamma   90.00
#
_symmetry.space_group_name_H-M   'P 1'
#
loop_
_entity.id
_entity.type
_entity.pdbx_description
1 polymer ?
#
loop_
_entity_poly.entity_id
_entity_poly.type
_entity_poly.pdbx_seq_one_letter_code
_entity_poly.pdbx_strand_id
1 'polypeptide(L)'
;MEGADHVRDVMLGNRHTVPVTGVPAVDVMGDVLNDALDPFTQLPWDEDGSIDWLSYTLNMAQGVLGALGILENIVDHGIAVLLAPFAQMMEMPAAQLGALHVGMPHGHTHPPSLVPPNPVPVPLPSLGSVMLSGAVTVLIGGVPAARAGDIGLAPTCGSIAPAFLIVTGSSSVFIGGGRAARMGDLTIHCNPILAAILKFEQAAAVMGAIGGAIGVASQAASGNAMGAVAAAIQAAADVQKDVIASTVGMDPGVPPSVMGAITLGLPTVLIGGLPVPPADIVLGWLSGELEVEEAEGPTRRRHATEEDPEDQRASRAGRCLC
;
A
#
# COMPACT_ATOMS: atom_id res chain seq x y z
N MET A 1 -4.28 -15.90 52.09
CA MET A 1 -4.70 -16.20 50.70
C MET A 1 -4.68 -14.96 49.81
N GLU A 2 -4.26 -13.77 50.28
CA GLU A 2 -4.19 -12.53 49.48
C GLU A 2 -2.94 -12.36 48.59
N GLY A 3 -1.92 -13.21 48.71
CA GLY A 3 -0.67 -13.06 47.94
C GLY A 3 -0.68 -13.70 46.55
N ALA A 4 -1.57 -14.67 46.30
CA ALA A 4 -1.65 -15.37 45.01
C ALA A 4 -2.46 -14.59 43.98
N ASP A 5 -3.46 -13.82 44.43
CA ASP A 5 -4.33 -13.03 43.56
C ASP A 5 -3.61 -11.77 43.06
N HIS A 6 -2.69 -11.19 43.85
CA HIS A 6 -1.91 -10.05 43.41
C HIS A 6 -0.85 -10.43 42.37
N VAL A 7 -0.28 -11.64 42.46
CA VAL A 7 0.63 -12.17 41.43
C VAL A 7 -0.17 -12.57 40.18
N ARG A 8 -1.38 -13.09 40.33
CA ARG A 8 -2.30 -13.36 39.21
C ARG A 8 -2.77 -12.10 38.50
N ASP A 9 -3.10 -11.02 39.21
CA ASP A 9 -3.43 -9.72 38.60
C ASP A 9 -2.20 -9.04 37.97
N VAL A 10 -1.00 -9.32 38.49
CA VAL A 10 0.26 -8.90 37.88
C VAL A 10 0.61 -9.75 36.64
N MET A 11 0.24 -11.04 36.63
CA MET A 11 0.52 -12.00 35.55
C MET A 11 -0.56 -12.07 34.45
N LEU A 12 -1.81 -11.69 34.73
CA LEU A 12 -2.96 -11.76 33.81
C LEU A 12 -3.50 -10.38 33.40
N GLY A 13 -2.83 -9.30 33.82
CA GLY A 13 -3.27 -7.95 33.51
C GLY A 13 -2.93 -7.56 32.07
N ASN A 14 -3.95 -7.50 31.20
CA ASN A 14 -3.97 -6.64 30.02
C ASN A 14 -3.55 -5.22 30.45
N ARG A 15 -2.29 -4.85 30.20
CA ARG A 15 -1.83 -3.47 30.39
C ARG A 15 -1.32 -2.99 29.06
N HIS A 16 -2.23 -2.44 28.27
CA HIS A 16 -1.89 -1.50 27.22
C HIS A 16 -0.81 -0.54 27.75
N THR A 17 0.37 -0.52 27.13
CA THR A 17 1.46 0.40 27.48
C THR A 17 1.02 1.87 27.41
N VAL A 18 0.09 2.18 26.50
CA VAL A 18 -0.63 3.44 26.41
C VAL A 18 -2.04 3.23 26.97
N PRO A 19 -2.42 3.89 28.07
CA PRO A 19 -3.72 3.71 28.68
C PRO A 19 -4.84 4.30 27.81
N VAL A 20 -6.03 3.68 27.85
CA VAL A 20 -7.25 4.21 27.21
C VAL A 20 -7.63 5.54 27.86
N THR A 21 -7.68 6.58 27.04
CA THR A 21 -7.93 7.98 27.43
C THR A 21 -9.40 8.38 27.32
N GLY A 22 -10.21 7.59 26.59
CA GLY A 22 -11.61 7.89 26.31
C GLY A 22 -11.80 8.88 25.15
N VAL A 23 -10.71 9.31 24.52
CA VAL A 23 -10.73 10.12 23.30
C VAL A 23 -10.46 9.16 22.13
N PRO A 24 -11.46 8.87 21.26
CA PRO A 24 -11.33 7.81 20.25
C PRO A 24 -10.10 7.94 19.35
N ALA A 25 -9.72 9.17 19.01
CA ALA A 25 -8.53 9.49 18.22
C ALA A 25 -7.22 9.04 18.90
N VAL A 26 -7.09 9.31 20.20
CA VAL A 26 -5.90 9.00 20.99
C VAL A 26 -5.90 7.52 21.37
N ASP A 27 -7.08 6.93 21.58
CA ASP A 27 -7.24 5.52 21.89
C ASP A 27 -6.86 4.66 20.69
N VAL A 28 -7.30 5.00 19.46
CA VAL A 28 -6.88 4.28 18.23
C VAL A 28 -5.38 4.36 18.01
N MET A 29 -4.77 5.53 18.25
CA MET A 29 -3.30 5.67 18.12
C MET A 29 -2.55 4.95 19.25
N GLY A 30 -3.14 4.93 20.45
CA GLY A 30 -2.68 4.14 21.58
C GLY A 30 -2.70 2.66 21.26
N ASP A 31 -3.78 2.16 20.64
CA ASP A 31 -3.93 0.77 20.22
C ASP A 31 -2.88 0.38 19.18
N VAL A 32 -2.63 1.20 18.15
CA VAL A 32 -1.54 0.96 17.17
C VAL A 32 -0.18 0.85 17.86
N LEU A 33 0.09 1.72 18.83
CA LEU A 33 1.35 1.70 19.57
C LEU A 33 1.41 0.52 20.55
N ASN A 34 0.28 0.14 21.16
CA ASN A 34 0.18 -1.03 22.02
C ASN A 34 0.40 -2.31 21.22
N ASP A 35 -0.27 -2.49 20.08
CA ASP A 35 -0.10 -3.66 19.20
C ASP A 35 1.36 -3.80 18.72
N ALA A 36 2.05 -2.67 18.51
CA ALA A 36 3.46 -2.65 18.16
C ALA A 36 4.40 -3.02 19.31
N LEU A 37 4.01 -2.70 20.55
CA LEU A 37 4.81 -2.91 21.76
C LEU A 37 4.45 -4.20 22.51
N ASP A 38 3.27 -4.75 22.26
CA ASP A 38 2.74 -5.96 22.88
C ASP A 38 3.71 -7.14 22.77
N PRO A 39 4.38 -7.39 21.63
CA PRO A 39 5.33 -8.50 21.53
C PRO A 39 6.61 -8.32 22.36
N PHE A 40 6.88 -7.11 22.82
CA PHE A 40 8.03 -6.78 23.68
C PHE A 40 7.66 -6.67 25.16
N THR A 41 6.36 -6.64 25.47
CA THR A 41 5.85 -6.29 26.80
C THR A 41 4.96 -7.37 27.40
N GLN A 42 4.35 -8.22 26.57
CA GLN A 42 3.56 -9.36 27.01
C GLN A 42 4.35 -10.66 26.89
N LEU A 43 4.48 -11.38 28.00
CA LEU A 43 5.07 -12.73 28.03
C LEU A 43 3.92 -13.76 27.85
N PRO A 44 4.00 -14.68 26.87
CA PRO A 44 3.01 -15.73 26.72
C PRO A 44 3.23 -16.78 27.81
N TRP A 45 2.34 -16.77 28.80
CA TRP A 45 2.31 -17.75 29.89
C TRP A 45 1.35 -18.88 29.54
N ASP A 46 1.79 -20.12 29.68
CA ASP A 46 0.94 -21.30 29.61
C ASP A 46 0.05 -21.41 30.86
N GLU A 47 -1.02 -22.21 30.79
CA GLU A 47 -1.94 -22.44 31.93
C GLU A 47 -1.23 -23.01 33.17
N ASP A 48 -0.04 -23.61 33.00
CA ASP A 48 0.82 -24.12 34.05
C ASP A 48 1.80 -23.07 34.63
N GLY A 49 1.78 -21.84 34.12
CA GLY A 49 2.64 -20.73 34.52
C GLY A 49 4.06 -20.78 33.93
N SER A 50 4.32 -21.69 32.99
CA SER A 50 5.57 -21.72 32.23
C SER A 50 5.54 -20.72 31.06
N ILE A 51 6.72 -20.33 30.56
CA ILE A 51 6.82 -19.44 29.41
C ILE A 51 6.79 -20.29 28.15
N ASP A 52 5.83 -20.03 27.27
CA ASP A 52 5.84 -20.62 25.93
C ASP A 52 6.89 -19.90 25.07
N TRP A 53 8.09 -20.46 25.04
CA TRP A 53 9.20 -19.92 24.27
C TRP A 53 8.97 -19.92 22.76
N LEU A 54 8.12 -20.81 22.23
CA LEU A 54 7.79 -20.82 20.82
C LEU A 54 6.91 -19.62 20.47
N SER A 55 5.84 -19.40 21.24
CA SER A 55 4.99 -18.21 21.09
C SER A 55 5.77 -16.92 21.36
N TYR A 56 6.66 -16.90 22.35
CA TYR A 56 7.48 -15.73 22.66
C TYR A 56 8.41 -15.37 21.50
N THR A 57 9.10 -16.35 20.91
CA THR A 57 10.01 -16.10 19.78
C THR A 57 9.27 -15.67 18.52
N LEU A 58 8.09 -16.25 18.26
CA LEU A 58 7.22 -15.84 17.16
C LEU A 58 6.65 -14.43 17.36
N ASN A 59 6.29 -14.07 18.59
CA ASN A 59 5.82 -12.73 18.93
C ASN A 59 6.96 -11.71 18.81
N MET A 60 8.15 -11.99 19.35
CA MET A 60 9.30 -11.09 19.18
C MET A 60 9.67 -10.89 17.70
N ALA A 61 9.60 -11.94 16.88
CA ALA A 61 9.77 -11.81 15.44
C ALA A 61 8.69 -10.90 14.82
N GLN A 62 7.41 -11.04 15.22
CA GLN A 62 6.32 -10.13 14.84
C GLN A 62 6.58 -8.70 15.27
N GLY A 63 7.05 -8.47 16.50
CA GLY A 63 7.32 -7.14 17.00
C GLY A 63 8.46 -6.45 16.25
N VAL A 64 9.54 -7.18 15.95
CA VAL A 64 10.70 -6.61 15.21
C VAL A 64 10.33 -6.27 13.77
N LEU A 65 9.50 -7.09 13.12
CA LEU A 65 9.08 -6.84 11.75
C LEU A 65 7.93 -5.83 11.67
N GLY A 66 6.98 -5.91 12.59
CA GLY A 66 5.93 -4.92 12.78
C GLY A 66 6.49 -3.54 13.11
N ALA A 67 7.62 -3.47 13.82
CA ALA A 67 8.33 -2.23 14.11
C ALA A 67 8.75 -1.44 12.85
N LEU A 68 9.03 -2.14 11.75
CA LEU A 68 9.36 -1.51 10.48
C LEU A 68 8.13 -0.85 9.83
N GLY A 69 6.93 -1.39 10.05
CA GLY A 69 5.65 -0.86 9.52
C GLY A 69 4.90 0.08 10.49
N ILE A 70 5.43 0.36 11.68
CA ILE A 70 4.78 1.24 12.67
C ILE A 70 4.51 2.62 12.06
N LEU A 71 5.47 3.19 11.33
CA LEU A 71 5.31 4.54 10.79
C LEU A 71 4.18 4.60 9.77
N GLU A 72 4.09 3.61 8.87
CA GLU A 72 3.01 3.48 7.90
C GLU A 72 1.66 3.36 8.60
N ASN A 73 1.56 2.47 9.59
CA ASN A 73 0.33 2.29 10.36
C ASN A 73 -0.08 3.56 11.10
N ILE A 74 0.86 4.29 11.72
CA ILE A 74 0.59 5.56 12.40
C ILE A 74 0.10 6.61 11.42
N VAL A 75 0.71 6.73 10.25
CA VAL A 75 0.30 7.68 9.21
C VAL A 75 -1.09 7.32 8.70
N ASP A 76 -1.35 6.05 8.40
CA ASP A 76 -2.63 5.62 7.86
C ASP A 76 -3.79 5.78 8.86
N HIS A 77 -3.57 5.40 10.12
CA HIS A 77 -4.56 5.57 11.19
C HIS A 77 -4.70 7.05 11.59
N GLY A 78 -3.63 7.84 11.53
CA GLY A 78 -3.66 9.28 11.74
C GLY A 78 -4.53 10.00 10.71
N ILE A 79 -4.35 9.68 9.42
CA ILE A 79 -5.20 10.17 8.33
C ILE A 79 -6.65 9.71 8.55
N ALA A 80 -6.87 8.47 9.00
CA ALA A 80 -8.20 7.95 9.26
C ALA A 80 -8.92 8.70 10.38
N VAL A 81 -8.23 8.97 11.48
CA VAL A 81 -8.73 9.76 12.60
C VAL A 81 -9.05 11.19 12.14
N LEU A 82 -8.17 11.82 11.36
CA LEU A 82 -8.36 13.16 10.84
C LEU A 82 -9.61 13.26 9.93
N LEU A 83 -9.83 12.22 9.12
CA LEU A 83 -10.91 12.18 8.13
C LEU A 83 -12.18 11.47 8.62
N ALA A 84 -12.19 10.92 9.83
CA ALA A 84 -13.34 10.23 10.41
C ALA A 84 -14.63 11.07 10.40
N PRO A 85 -14.63 12.39 10.68
CA PRO A 85 -15.85 13.20 10.61
C PRO A 85 -16.46 13.27 9.20
N PHE A 86 -15.65 13.02 8.16
CA PHE A 86 -16.06 13.07 6.76
C PHE A 86 -16.33 11.68 6.17
N ALA A 87 -16.08 10.61 6.93
CA ALA A 87 -16.22 9.23 6.46
C ALA A 87 -17.64 8.91 5.95
N GLN A 88 -18.66 9.43 6.62
CA GLN A 88 -20.06 9.18 6.27
C GLN A 88 -20.55 10.02 5.09
N MET A 89 -19.78 11.02 4.64
CA MET A 89 -20.22 11.91 3.56
C MET A 89 -20.03 11.33 2.15
N MET A 90 -19.30 10.22 2.02
CA MET A 90 -19.03 9.56 0.74
C MET A 90 -19.01 8.03 0.91
N GLU A 91 -20.18 7.47 1.13
CA GLU A 91 -20.39 6.03 1.09
C GLU A 91 -20.51 5.56 -0.37
N MET A 92 -19.62 4.63 -0.76
CA MET A 92 -19.61 4.06 -2.10
C MET A 92 -19.63 2.53 -2.03
N PRO A 93 -20.24 1.84 -3.03
CA PRO A 93 -20.24 0.39 -3.11
C PRO A 93 -18.85 -0.21 -2.97
N ALA A 94 -18.71 -1.22 -2.12
CA ALA A 94 -17.45 -1.89 -1.88
C ALA A 94 -16.94 -2.59 -3.15
N ALA A 95 -15.65 -2.44 -3.45
CA ALA A 95 -15.01 -3.19 -4.52
C ALA A 95 -14.64 -4.59 -4.01
N GLN A 96 -14.72 -5.56 -4.91
CA GLN A 96 -14.37 -6.97 -4.66
C GLN A 96 -13.51 -7.48 -5.81
N LEU A 97 -12.98 -8.69 -5.68
CA LEU A 97 -12.48 -9.43 -6.83
C LEU A 97 -13.56 -9.47 -7.93
N GLY A 98 -13.16 -9.28 -9.17
CA GLY A 98 -14.03 -9.13 -10.33
C GLY A 98 -14.57 -7.72 -10.56
N ALA A 99 -14.33 -6.76 -9.65
CA ALA A 99 -14.74 -5.38 -9.85
C ALA A 99 -14.13 -4.79 -11.13
N LEU A 100 -14.97 -4.14 -11.94
CA LEU A 100 -14.57 -3.59 -13.24
C LEU A 100 -13.78 -2.30 -13.05
N HIS A 101 -12.58 -2.30 -13.58
CA HIS A 101 -11.76 -1.13 -13.81
C HIS A 101 -12.07 -0.53 -15.18
N VAL A 102 -12.21 0.80 -15.23
CA VAL A 102 -12.28 1.57 -16.48
C VAL A 102 -11.27 2.70 -16.42
N GLY A 103 -10.28 2.62 -17.30
CA GLY A 103 -9.28 3.63 -17.54
C GLY A 103 -9.56 4.47 -18.77
N MET A 104 -9.01 5.68 -18.78
CA MET A 104 -9.12 6.58 -19.91
C MET A 104 -8.49 5.94 -21.16
N PRO A 105 -9.13 6.08 -22.35
CA PRO A 105 -8.54 5.65 -23.60
C PRO A 105 -7.20 6.34 -23.86
N HIS A 106 -6.14 5.55 -24.06
CA HIS A 106 -4.81 6.02 -24.43
C HIS A 106 -4.15 5.01 -25.37
N GLY A 107 -3.06 5.42 -26.02
CA GLY A 107 -2.36 4.59 -27.02
C GLY A 107 -1.01 4.08 -26.54
N HIS A 108 -0.46 3.12 -27.27
CA HIS A 108 0.88 2.55 -27.09
C HIS A 108 1.66 2.59 -28.40
N THR A 109 2.99 2.60 -28.34
CA THR A 109 3.87 2.71 -29.52
C THR A 109 4.11 1.37 -30.24
N HIS A 110 3.29 0.36 -29.95
CA HIS A 110 3.34 -0.97 -30.56
C HIS A 110 1.92 -1.45 -30.93
N PRO A 111 1.80 -2.48 -31.80
CA PRO A 111 0.52 -3.16 -32.03
C PRO A 111 -0.04 -3.72 -30.71
N PRO A 112 -1.37 -3.69 -30.48
CA PRO A 112 -2.45 -3.36 -31.41
C PRO A 112 -2.79 -1.86 -31.50
N SER A 113 -2.17 -1.00 -30.69
CA SER A 113 -2.46 0.44 -30.72
C SER A 113 -1.82 1.12 -31.93
N LEU A 114 -0.59 0.77 -32.29
CA LEU A 114 0.10 1.26 -33.49
C LEU A 114 0.09 0.21 -34.61
N VAL A 115 -0.81 0.38 -35.59
CA VAL A 115 -0.92 -0.50 -36.76
C VAL A 115 -0.73 0.34 -38.04
N PRO A 116 0.35 0.12 -38.81
CA PRO A 116 0.52 0.76 -40.13
C PRO A 116 -0.67 0.46 -41.05
N PRO A 117 -1.19 1.42 -41.84
CA PRO A 117 -0.57 2.70 -42.23
C PRO A 117 -0.88 3.89 -41.30
N ASN A 118 -1.56 3.68 -40.17
CA ASN A 118 -1.95 4.78 -39.28
C ASN A 118 -0.72 5.28 -38.48
N PRO A 119 -0.28 6.54 -38.64
CA PRO A 119 0.91 7.06 -37.95
C PRO A 119 0.65 7.45 -36.48
N VAL A 120 -0.61 7.43 -36.03
CA VAL A 120 -0.99 7.78 -34.66
C VAL A 120 -1.48 6.52 -33.93
N PRO A 121 -0.99 6.24 -32.71
CA PRO A 121 -1.52 5.17 -31.86
C PRO A 121 -3.03 5.32 -31.66
N VAL A 122 -3.79 4.27 -31.94
CA VAL A 122 -5.23 4.20 -31.71
C VAL A 122 -5.46 4.14 -30.20
N PRO A 123 -6.19 5.10 -29.61
CA PRO A 123 -6.52 5.06 -28.19
C PRO A 123 -7.48 3.89 -27.90
N LEU A 124 -7.06 2.97 -27.04
CA LEU A 124 -7.88 1.84 -26.60
C LEU A 124 -8.31 2.06 -25.15
N PRO A 125 -9.56 1.74 -24.79
CA PRO A 125 -10.01 1.81 -23.41
C PRO A 125 -9.33 0.72 -22.58
N SER A 126 -8.83 1.09 -21.41
CA SER A 126 -8.31 0.14 -20.42
C SER A 126 -9.48 -0.40 -19.61
N LEU A 127 -10.01 -1.56 -20.01
CA LEU A 127 -11.10 -2.26 -19.33
C LEU A 127 -10.51 -3.53 -18.73
N GLY A 128 -10.77 -3.72 -17.45
CA GLY A 128 -10.17 -4.80 -16.70
C GLY A 128 -10.97 -5.19 -15.48
N SER A 129 -10.53 -6.23 -14.80
CA SER A 129 -11.11 -6.61 -13.52
C SER A 129 -10.03 -6.76 -12.46
N VAL A 130 -10.38 -6.46 -11.21
CA VAL A 130 -9.58 -6.82 -10.05
C VAL A 130 -9.54 -8.34 -9.98
N MET A 131 -8.37 -8.97 -10.06
CA MET A 131 -8.31 -10.43 -10.28
C MET A 131 -7.21 -11.12 -9.48
N LEU A 132 -6.16 -10.39 -9.11
CA LEU A 132 -4.89 -10.99 -8.68
C LEU A 132 -4.57 -10.70 -7.22
N SER A 133 -5.29 -9.77 -6.59
CA SER A 133 -5.12 -9.46 -5.19
C SER A 133 -6.45 -9.01 -4.57
N GLY A 134 -6.66 -9.42 -3.32
CA GLY A 134 -7.87 -9.20 -2.52
C GLY A 134 -7.65 -9.73 -1.11
N ALA A 135 -8.40 -9.21 -0.14
CA ALA A 135 -8.42 -9.73 1.22
C ALA A 135 -9.21 -11.03 1.27
N VAL A 136 -8.52 -12.18 1.22
CA VAL A 136 -9.17 -13.50 1.32
C VAL A 136 -9.76 -13.75 2.72
N THR A 137 -9.36 -12.95 3.70
CA THR A 137 -9.88 -12.97 5.07
C THR A 137 -11.25 -12.33 5.21
N VAL A 138 -11.63 -11.41 4.31
CA VAL A 138 -12.90 -10.68 4.37
C VAL A 138 -13.62 -10.80 3.04
N LEU A 139 -14.75 -11.51 3.07
CA LEU A 139 -15.55 -11.76 1.88
C LEU A 139 -16.75 -10.81 1.82
N ILE A 140 -16.82 -10.01 0.76
CA ILE A 140 -17.95 -9.14 0.45
C ILE A 140 -18.77 -9.83 -0.62
N GLY A 141 -20.02 -10.18 -0.30
CA GLY A 141 -20.87 -10.98 -1.21
C GLY A 141 -20.33 -12.39 -1.49
N GLY A 142 -19.49 -12.93 -0.60
CA GLY A 142 -18.85 -14.24 -0.77
C GLY A 142 -17.56 -14.25 -1.59
N VAL A 143 -17.06 -13.08 -1.97
CA VAL A 143 -15.86 -12.90 -2.80
C VAL A 143 -14.86 -12.02 -2.04
N PRO A 144 -13.54 -12.25 -2.17
CA PRO A 144 -12.53 -11.42 -1.51
C PRO A 144 -12.72 -9.92 -1.75
N ALA A 145 -12.69 -9.14 -0.67
CA ALA A 145 -12.79 -7.69 -0.73
C ALA A 145 -11.52 -7.07 -1.35
N ALA A 146 -11.67 -6.02 -2.15
CA ALA A 146 -10.52 -5.31 -2.72
C ALA A 146 -10.04 -4.19 -1.78
N ARG A 147 -8.76 -3.86 -1.87
CA ARG A 147 -8.05 -2.85 -1.08
C ARG A 147 -7.19 -1.96 -1.97
N ALA A 148 -6.79 -0.80 -1.47
CA ALA A 148 -5.70 -0.04 -2.06
C ALA A 148 -4.43 -0.91 -2.06
N GLY A 149 -3.67 -0.83 -3.15
CA GLY A 149 -2.54 -1.71 -3.42
C GLY A 149 -2.92 -3.03 -4.11
N ASP A 150 -4.19 -3.42 -4.20
CA ASP A 150 -4.56 -4.64 -4.93
C ASP A 150 -4.43 -4.45 -6.46
N ILE A 151 -4.29 -5.57 -7.17
CA ILE A 151 -3.95 -5.60 -8.59
C ILE A 151 -5.05 -6.27 -9.41
N GLY A 152 -5.28 -5.69 -10.59
CA GLY A 152 -6.10 -6.31 -11.62
C GLY A 152 -5.44 -6.35 -12.98
N LEU A 153 -6.19 -6.93 -13.92
CA LEU A 153 -5.77 -7.11 -15.30
C LEU A 153 -6.73 -6.37 -16.22
N ALA A 154 -6.19 -5.51 -17.09
CA ALA A 154 -6.89 -4.75 -18.11
C ALA A 154 -6.46 -5.20 -19.52
N PRO A 155 -6.91 -6.37 -20.00
CA PRO A 155 -6.45 -6.92 -21.27
C PRO A 155 -6.86 -6.07 -22.49
N THR A 156 -7.90 -5.23 -22.36
CA THR A 156 -8.45 -4.51 -23.53
C THR A 156 -7.62 -3.29 -23.94
N CYS A 157 -6.67 -2.83 -23.11
CA CYS A 157 -5.78 -1.74 -23.52
C CYS A 157 -4.76 -2.19 -24.57
N GLY A 158 -4.61 -3.50 -24.80
CA GLY A 158 -3.62 -4.02 -25.74
C GLY A 158 -2.17 -3.82 -25.28
N SER A 159 -1.98 -3.54 -23.99
CA SER A 159 -0.66 -3.40 -23.39
C SER A 159 0.06 -4.75 -23.32
N ILE A 160 1.40 -4.72 -23.43
CA ILE A 160 2.26 -5.88 -23.18
C ILE A 160 2.31 -6.23 -21.68
N ALA A 161 2.04 -5.25 -20.82
CA ALA A 161 1.93 -5.40 -19.37
C ALA A 161 0.57 -4.86 -18.88
N PRO A 162 -0.54 -5.59 -19.12
CA PRO A 162 -1.90 -5.11 -18.87
C PRO A 162 -2.28 -5.08 -17.38
N ALA A 163 -1.33 -5.06 -16.46
CA ALA A 163 -1.61 -4.96 -15.03
C ALA A 163 -1.99 -3.51 -14.64
N PHE A 164 -2.95 -3.39 -13.72
CA PHE A 164 -3.30 -2.12 -13.08
C PHE A 164 -3.27 -2.25 -11.56
N LEU A 165 -2.97 -1.15 -10.88
CA LEU A 165 -2.93 -1.04 -9.42
C LEU A 165 -4.06 -0.14 -8.93
N ILE A 166 -4.71 -0.52 -7.83
CA ILE A 166 -5.63 0.36 -7.09
C ILE A 166 -4.81 1.28 -6.19
N VAL A 167 -4.91 2.60 -6.38
CA VAL A 167 -4.03 3.58 -5.71
C VAL A 167 -4.71 4.27 -4.55
N THR A 168 -6.04 4.35 -4.54
CA THR A 168 -6.77 4.92 -3.40
C THR A 168 -7.72 3.92 -2.80
N GLY A 169 -8.03 4.13 -1.53
CA GLY A 169 -9.08 3.41 -0.80
C GLY A 169 -9.80 4.33 0.15
N SER A 170 -10.62 3.74 1.01
CA SER A 170 -11.33 4.45 2.08
C SER A 170 -10.36 5.14 3.03
N SER A 171 -10.71 6.37 3.42
CA SER A 171 -10.01 7.09 4.48
C SER A 171 -10.18 6.48 5.86
N SER A 172 -11.25 5.72 6.13
CA SER A 172 -11.60 5.29 7.50
C SER A 172 -11.81 3.79 7.67
N VAL A 173 -12.01 3.03 6.58
CA VAL A 173 -12.27 1.59 6.64
C VAL A 173 -11.06 0.83 6.12
N PHE A 174 -10.54 -0.05 6.97
CA PHE A 174 -9.43 -0.95 6.66
C PHE A 174 -9.94 -2.39 6.58
N ILE A 175 -9.52 -3.11 5.56
CA ILE A 175 -9.84 -4.52 5.34
C ILE A 175 -8.52 -5.26 5.12
N GLY A 176 -8.29 -6.36 5.84
CA GLY A 176 -7.09 -7.18 5.67
C GLY A 176 -5.77 -6.38 5.74
N GLY A 177 -5.70 -5.39 6.64
CA GLY A 177 -4.52 -4.53 6.84
C GLY A 177 -4.37 -3.35 5.87
N GLY A 178 -5.19 -3.25 4.81
CA GLY A 178 -5.12 -2.16 3.83
C GLY A 178 -6.40 -1.34 3.76
N ARG A 179 -6.33 -0.14 3.18
CA ARG A 179 -7.51 0.73 2.97
C ARG A 179 -8.50 0.06 2.03
N ALA A 180 -9.77 -0.03 2.41
CA ALA A 180 -10.78 -0.73 1.63
C ALA A 180 -11.08 -0.02 0.30
N ALA A 181 -11.04 -0.74 -0.82
CA ALA A 181 -11.34 -0.19 -2.14
C ALA A 181 -12.85 -0.19 -2.44
N ARG A 182 -13.28 0.76 -3.26
CA ARG A 182 -14.67 1.10 -3.54
C ARG A 182 -14.84 1.53 -4.99
N MET A 183 -16.09 1.55 -5.44
CA MET A 183 -16.44 2.21 -6.68
C MET A 183 -16.02 3.69 -6.60
N GLY A 184 -15.29 4.17 -7.60
CA GLY A 184 -14.73 5.52 -7.67
C GLY A 184 -13.28 5.63 -7.22
N ASP A 185 -12.72 4.60 -6.59
CA ASP A 185 -11.30 4.62 -6.22
C ASP A 185 -10.40 4.57 -7.45
N LEU A 186 -9.33 5.38 -7.40
CA LEU A 186 -8.42 5.59 -8.50
C LEU A 186 -7.54 4.38 -8.72
N THR A 187 -7.28 4.12 -9.99
CA THR A 187 -6.41 3.07 -10.45
C THR A 187 -5.41 3.63 -11.45
N ILE A 188 -4.30 2.93 -11.59
CA ILE A 188 -3.24 3.32 -12.50
C ILE A 188 -2.83 2.13 -13.34
N HIS A 189 -2.51 2.41 -14.59
CA HIS A 189 -1.98 1.44 -15.54
C HIS A 189 -1.15 2.19 -16.56
N CYS A 190 -0.13 1.56 -17.12
CA CYS A 190 0.65 2.14 -18.23
C CYS A 190 1.32 3.49 -17.90
N ASN A 191 1.38 3.90 -16.61
CA ASN A 191 2.07 5.11 -16.15
C ASN A 191 3.45 4.74 -15.58
N PRO A 192 4.56 4.93 -16.32
CA PRO A 192 5.87 4.54 -15.84
C PRO A 192 6.36 5.40 -14.66
N ILE A 193 5.98 6.68 -14.59
CA ILE A 193 6.41 7.60 -13.52
C ILE A 193 5.71 7.23 -12.22
N LEU A 194 4.39 7.10 -12.27
CA LEU A 194 3.63 6.76 -11.07
C LEU A 194 3.90 5.31 -10.65
N ALA A 195 4.07 4.40 -11.60
CA ALA A 195 4.51 3.04 -11.28
C ALA A 195 5.94 3.00 -10.72
N ALA A 196 6.84 3.92 -11.09
CA ALA A 196 8.18 3.99 -10.49
C ALA A 196 8.13 4.45 -9.03
N ILE A 197 7.31 5.47 -8.72
CA ILE A 197 7.06 5.92 -7.33
C ILE A 197 6.55 4.75 -6.47
N LEU A 198 5.70 3.90 -7.05
CA LEU A 198 5.11 2.74 -6.39
C LEU A 198 6.01 1.49 -6.43
N LYS A 199 7.10 1.51 -7.20
CA LYS A 199 8.12 0.46 -7.25
C LYS A 199 9.25 0.69 -6.24
N PHE A 200 9.44 1.92 -5.74
CA PHE A 200 10.30 2.20 -4.59
C PHE A 200 9.83 1.47 -3.32
N GLU A 201 8.58 1.05 -3.32
CA GLU A 201 7.90 0.25 -2.32
C GLU A 201 8.29 -1.24 -2.33
N GLN A 202 9.16 -1.74 -3.23
CA GLN A 202 9.55 -3.17 -3.29
C GLN A 202 10.31 -3.68 -2.03
N ALA A 203 10.45 -2.87 -0.98
CA ALA A 203 10.63 -3.36 0.37
C ALA A 203 9.44 -4.22 0.86
N ALA A 204 8.24 -4.04 0.29
CA ALA A 204 7.02 -4.80 0.57
C ALA A 204 7.08 -6.27 0.11
N ALA A 205 7.85 -6.61 -0.94
CA ALA A 205 7.97 -8.00 -1.41
C ALA A 205 8.69 -8.92 -0.41
N VAL A 206 9.61 -8.34 0.37
CA VAL A 206 10.29 -9.04 1.48
C VAL A 206 9.41 -9.04 2.73
N MET A 207 8.65 -7.96 2.97
CA MET A 207 7.74 -7.86 4.11
C MET A 207 6.48 -8.74 3.98
N GLY A 208 5.93 -8.92 2.79
CA GLY A 208 4.75 -9.76 2.53
C GLY A 208 5.04 -11.26 2.66
N ALA A 209 6.20 -11.72 2.17
CA ALA A 209 6.64 -13.10 2.33
C ALA A 209 6.94 -13.45 3.80
N ILE A 210 7.57 -12.53 4.54
CA ILE A 210 7.93 -12.73 5.94
C ILE A 210 6.69 -12.54 6.85
N GLY A 211 5.92 -11.47 6.69
CA GLY A 211 4.69 -11.21 7.45
C GLY A 211 3.63 -12.29 7.22
N GLY A 212 3.55 -12.80 6.01
CA GLY A 212 2.71 -13.93 5.66
C GLY A 212 3.08 -15.23 6.37
N ALA A 213 4.36 -15.63 6.34
CA ALA A 213 4.84 -16.81 7.06
C ALA A 213 4.63 -16.71 8.57
N ILE A 214 4.71 -15.49 9.10
CA ILE A 214 4.51 -15.19 10.51
C ILE A 214 3.03 -15.20 10.90
N GLY A 215 2.14 -14.68 10.06
CA GLY A 215 0.69 -14.78 10.28
C GLY A 215 0.20 -16.23 10.29
N VAL A 216 0.82 -17.11 9.49
CA VAL A 216 0.58 -18.57 9.58
C VAL A 216 1.02 -19.10 10.93
N ALA A 217 2.22 -18.72 11.37
CA ALA A 217 2.80 -19.20 12.61
C ALA A 217 2.03 -18.73 13.85
N SER A 218 1.54 -17.49 13.89
CA SER A 218 0.79 -16.96 15.04
C SER A 218 -0.60 -17.59 15.15
N GLN A 219 -1.29 -17.79 14.03
CA GLN A 219 -2.59 -18.45 14.03
C GLN A 219 -2.48 -19.97 14.28
N ALA A 220 -1.34 -20.57 13.92
CA ALA A 220 -1.03 -21.95 14.29
C ALA A 220 -0.74 -22.07 15.80
N ALA A 221 -0.01 -21.12 16.38
CA ALA A 221 0.28 -21.07 17.81
C ALA A 221 -0.98 -20.82 18.66
N SER A 222 -1.95 -20.04 18.17
CA SER A 222 -3.24 -19.81 18.84
C SER A 222 -4.24 -20.96 18.71
N GLY A 223 -3.87 -22.07 18.04
CA GLY A 223 -4.74 -23.21 17.80
C GLY A 223 -5.84 -22.95 16.75
N ASN A 224 -5.82 -21.80 16.09
CA ASN A 224 -6.79 -21.44 15.05
C ASN A 224 -6.35 -21.97 13.68
N ALA A 225 -6.56 -23.26 13.45
CA ALA A 225 -6.19 -23.93 12.21
C ALA A 225 -6.79 -23.26 10.95
N MET A 226 -8.01 -22.73 11.03
CA MET A 226 -8.62 -22.00 9.92
C MET A 226 -7.99 -20.63 9.69
N GLY A 227 -7.61 -19.93 10.76
CA GLY A 227 -6.87 -18.67 10.69
C GLY A 227 -5.48 -18.85 10.09
N ALA A 228 -4.78 -19.94 10.43
CA ALA A 228 -3.45 -20.24 9.90
C ALA A 228 -3.50 -20.54 8.39
N VAL A 229 -4.52 -21.26 7.95
CA VAL A 229 -4.77 -21.50 6.53
C VAL A 229 -5.10 -20.19 5.82
N ALA A 230 -5.95 -19.33 6.39
CA ALA A 230 -6.29 -18.04 5.79
C ALA A 230 -5.07 -17.12 5.66
N ALA A 231 -4.23 -17.07 6.70
CA ALA A 231 -2.97 -16.31 6.68
C ALA A 231 -1.98 -16.84 5.63
N ALA A 232 -1.91 -18.16 5.45
CA ALA A 232 -1.04 -18.78 4.44
C ALA A 232 -1.50 -18.43 3.01
N ILE A 233 -2.81 -18.46 2.79
CA ILE A 233 -3.39 -18.10 1.50
C ILE A 233 -3.18 -16.61 1.22
N GLN A 234 -3.37 -15.74 2.22
CA GLN A 234 -3.12 -14.31 2.07
C GLN A 234 -1.65 -14.02 1.76
N ALA A 235 -0.72 -14.66 2.47
CA ALA A 235 0.72 -14.57 2.22
C ALA A 235 1.10 -14.94 0.78
N ALA A 236 0.55 -16.05 0.28
CA ALA A 236 0.80 -16.50 -1.08
C ALA A 236 0.21 -15.54 -2.13
N ALA A 237 -0.96 -14.98 -1.86
CA ALA A 237 -1.60 -13.99 -2.73
C ALA A 237 -0.79 -12.67 -2.77
N ASP A 238 -0.24 -12.24 -1.65
CA ASP A 238 0.55 -11.00 -1.56
C ASP A 238 1.90 -11.14 -2.30
N VAL A 239 2.57 -12.31 -2.23
CA VAL A 239 3.79 -12.56 -3.04
C VAL A 239 3.49 -12.51 -4.55
N GLN A 240 2.37 -13.06 -4.98
CA GLN A 240 1.96 -13.01 -6.39
C GLN A 240 1.61 -11.58 -6.82
N LYS A 241 0.95 -10.82 -5.93
CA LYS A 241 0.67 -9.40 -6.12
C LYS A 241 1.97 -8.66 -6.40
N ASP A 242 3.00 -8.79 -5.57
CA ASP A 242 4.22 -7.98 -5.71
C ASP A 242 4.98 -8.22 -7.02
N VAL A 243 5.03 -9.48 -7.46
CA VAL A 243 5.62 -9.83 -8.76
C VAL A 243 4.87 -9.14 -9.89
N ILE A 244 3.54 -9.11 -9.85
CA ILE A 244 2.73 -8.49 -10.89
C ILE A 244 2.73 -6.97 -10.74
N ALA A 245 2.83 -6.43 -9.53
CA ALA A 245 2.95 -5.00 -9.23
C ALA A 245 4.14 -4.40 -9.96
N SER A 246 5.26 -5.14 -9.98
CA SER A 246 6.47 -4.73 -10.70
C SER A 246 6.24 -4.49 -12.20
N THR A 247 5.25 -5.17 -12.79
CA THR A 247 4.90 -5.07 -14.21
C THR A 247 4.04 -3.85 -14.55
N VAL A 248 3.39 -3.24 -13.55
CA VAL A 248 2.56 -2.05 -13.76
C VAL A 248 3.42 -0.94 -14.35
N GLY A 249 2.95 -0.32 -15.44
CA GLY A 249 3.66 0.77 -16.11
C GLY A 249 4.93 0.39 -16.88
N MET A 250 5.25 -0.91 -17.01
CA MET A 250 6.36 -1.36 -17.89
C MET A 250 6.13 -1.04 -19.36
N ASP A 251 4.86 -0.93 -19.75
CA ASP A 251 4.45 -0.52 -21.09
C ASP A 251 3.86 0.89 -21.03
N PRO A 252 4.62 1.92 -21.45
CA PRO A 252 4.21 3.32 -21.30
C PRO A 252 3.08 3.71 -22.26
N GLY A 253 2.01 4.24 -21.68
CA GLY A 253 0.93 4.86 -22.43
C GLY A 253 1.30 6.25 -22.93
N VAL A 254 0.87 6.58 -24.15
CA VAL A 254 0.95 7.94 -24.72
C VAL A 254 -0.13 8.81 -24.07
N PRO A 255 0.20 10.01 -23.55
CA PRO A 255 -0.77 10.92 -22.93
C PRO A 255 -1.96 11.27 -23.86
N PRO A 256 -3.13 11.66 -23.32
CA PRO A 256 -3.40 12.13 -21.95
C PRO A 256 -4.02 11.08 -21.02
N SER A 257 -3.65 11.12 -19.73
CA SER A 257 -4.25 10.38 -18.59
C SER A 257 -4.17 8.83 -18.62
N VAL A 258 -3.08 8.31 -18.06
CA VAL A 258 -2.86 6.89 -17.72
C VAL A 258 -3.49 6.51 -16.36
N MET A 259 -4.70 7.03 -16.13
CA MET A 259 -5.49 6.86 -14.90
C MET A 259 -6.83 6.21 -15.22
N GLY A 260 -7.37 5.48 -14.25
CA GLY A 260 -8.75 5.02 -14.28
C GLY A 260 -9.39 4.99 -12.91
N ALA A 261 -10.53 4.32 -12.83
CA ALA A 261 -11.22 4.08 -11.57
C ALA A 261 -11.90 2.73 -11.57
N ILE A 262 -12.13 2.21 -10.37
CA ILE A 262 -13.07 1.11 -10.18
C ILE A 262 -14.47 1.65 -10.44
N THR A 263 -15.20 1.02 -11.35
CA THR A 263 -16.53 1.48 -11.80
C THR A 263 -17.66 0.56 -11.37
N LEU A 264 -17.34 -0.64 -10.86
CA LEU A 264 -18.31 -1.56 -10.29
C LEU A 264 -17.92 -1.91 -8.86
N GLY A 265 -18.90 -1.87 -7.97
CA GLY A 265 -18.82 -2.39 -6.62
C GLY A 265 -20.12 -3.07 -6.24
N LEU A 266 -20.12 -3.83 -5.16
CA LEU A 266 -21.29 -4.53 -4.67
C LEU A 266 -22.19 -3.54 -3.92
N PRO A 267 -23.42 -3.24 -4.39
CA PRO A 267 -24.24 -2.18 -3.81
C PRO A 267 -24.81 -2.53 -2.43
N THR A 268 -24.73 -3.81 -2.02
CA THR A 268 -25.23 -4.27 -0.72
C THR A 268 -24.29 -3.95 0.44
N VAL A 269 -23.03 -3.60 0.15
CA VAL A 269 -22.04 -3.21 1.16
C VAL A 269 -21.49 -1.85 0.77
N LEU A 270 -21.81 -0.84 1.59
CA LEU A 270 -21.33 0.52 1.40
C LEU A 270 -20.17 0.79 2.34
N ILE A 271 -19.11 1.38 1.80
CA ILE A 271 -17.92 1.74 2.56
C ILE A 271 -17.78 3.27 2.50
N GLY A 272 -17.82 3.90 3.67
CA GLY A 272 -17.59 5.33 3.84
C GLY A 272 -16.11 5.72 3.67
N GLY A 273 -15.83 7.01 3.50
CA GLY A 273 -14.48 7.56 3.43
C GLY A 273 -14.23 8.45 2.21
N LEU A 274 -13.24 9.33 2.30
CA LEU A 274 -12.68 9.97 1.11
C LEU A 274 -11.69 9.00 0.42
N PRO A 275 -11.57 8.99 -0.92
CA PRO A 275 -10.48 8.30 -1.60
C PRO A 275 -9.14 8.89 -1.17
N VAL A 276 -8.34 8.10 -0.46
CA VAL A 276 -7.00 8.49 -0.04
C VAL A 276 -6.00 7.42 -0.44
N PRO A 277 -4.78 7.81 -0.87
CA PRO A 277 -3.70 6.85 -1.06
C PRO A 277 -3.28 6.25 0.29
N PRO A 278 -2.83 4.98 0.31
CA PRO A 278 -2.22 4.37 1.48
C PRO A 278 -0.87 5.02 1.84
N ALA A 279 -0.42 4.81 3.08
CA ALA A 279 0.71 5.53 3.66
C ALA A 279 2.04 5.22 2.96
N ASP A 280 2.19 4.01 2.44
CA ASP A 280 3.26 3.56 1.54
C ASP A 280 3.46 4.51 0.33
N ILE A 281 2.37 4.86 -0.37
CA ILE A 281 2.37 5.78 -1.51
C ILE A 281 2.70 7.21 -1.06
N VAL A 282 2.14 7.63 0.08
CA VAL A 282 2.35 8.98 0.62
C VAL A 282 3.80 9.16 1.08
N LEU A 283 4.34 8.20 1.81
CA LEU A 283 5.71 8.22 2.31
C LEU A 283 6.73 8.10 1.17
N GLY A 284 6.46 7.27 0.16
CA GLY A 284 7.29 7.16 -1.03
C GLY A 284 7.40 8.47 -1.82
N TRP A 285 6.33 9.26 -1.86
CA TRP A 285 6.35 10.59 -2.47
C TRP A 285 7.24 11.57 -1.68
N LEU A 286 7.06 11.61 -0.36
CA LEU A 286 7.86 12.45 0.54
C LEU A 286 9.35 12.06 0.54
N SER A 287 9.67 10.77 0.49
CA SER A 287 11.06 10.31 0.43
C SER A 287 11.72 10.65 -0.90
N GLY A 288 10.98 10.56 -2.01
CA GLY A 288 11.49 10.98 -3.32
C GLY A 288 11.78 12.48 -3.39
N GLU A 289 11.00 13.30 -2.68
CA GLU A 289 11.26 14.74 -2.53
C GLU A 289 12.48 15.01 -1.64
N LEU A 290 12.65 14.24 -0.56
CA LEU A 290 13.85 14.29 0.28
C LEU A 290 15.12 13.89 -0.49
N GLU A 291 15.07 12.89 -1.36
CA GLU A 291 16.20 12.49 -2.21
C GLU A 291 16.51 13.54 -3.29
N VAL A 292 15.48 14.20 -3.84
CA VAL A 292 15.66 15.34 -4.76
C VAL A 292 16.27 16.54 -4.02
N GLU A 293 15.86 16.81 -2.78
CA GLU A 293 16.39 17.89 -1.96
C GLU A 293 17.83 17.60 -1.48
N GLU A 294 18.17 16.34 -1.20
CA GLU A 294 19.53 15.90 -0.87
C GLU A 294 20.45 15.92 -2.12
N ALA A 295 19.91 15.59 -3.29
CA ALA A 295 20.60 15.77 -4.58
C ALA A 295 20.79 17.25 -4.97
N GLU A 296 19.89 18.14 -4.50
CA GLU A 296 20.02 19.60 -4.62
C GLU A 296 20.80 20.26 -3.45
N GLY A 297 21.30 19.46 -2.51
CA GLY A 297 22.21 19.86 -1.43
C GLY A 297 23.56 20.42 -1.91
N PRO A 298 24.48 20.84 -1.02
CA PRO A 298 25.44 21.95 -1.18
C PRO A 298 26.53 21.82 -2.27
N THR A 299 26.46 20.84 -3.15
CA THR A 299 27.34 20.69 -4.32
C THR A 299 27.12 21.78 -5.36
N ARG A 300 25.90 22.37 -5.47
CA ARG A 300 25.65 23.47 -6.41
C ARG A 300 26.19 24.84 -5.96
N ARG A 301 26.55 25.01 -4.68
CA ARG A 301 27.29 26.22 -4.23
C ARG A 301 28.77 26.18 -4.55
N ARG A 302 29.35 25.03 -4.93
CA ARG A 302 30.77 24.92 -5.32
C ARG A 302 30.99 25.10 -6.81
N HIS A 303 29.99 24.86 -7.65
CA HIS A 303 30.10 25.05 -9.11
C HIS A 303 29.74 26.46 -9.62
N ALA A 304 29.31 27.38 -8.74
CA ALA A 304 29.06 28.78 -9.11
C ALA A 304 30.29 29.70 -8.95
N THR A 305 31.45 29.16 -8.53
CA THR A 305 32.66 29.96 -8.26
C THR A 305 33.88 29.62 -9.12
N GLU A 306 33.75 28.73 -10.10
CA GLU A 306 34.79 28.49 -11.11
C GLU A 306 34.20 28.64 -12.51
N GLU A 307 33.84 29.88 -12.86
CA GLU A 307 33.85 30.28 -14.27
C GLU A 307 35.31 30.46 -14.70
N ASP A 308 35.79 29.51 -15.49
CA ASP A 308 37.08 29.56 -16.18
C ASP A 308 37.08 30.74 -17.20
N PRO A 309 38.00 31.72 -17.07
CA PRO A 309 37.99 32.92 -17.91
C PRO A 309 38.44 32.69 -19.37
N GLU A 310 38.81 31.47 -19.77
CA GLU A 310 39.37 31.23 -21.11
C GLU A 310 38.32 31.04 -22.23
N ASP A 311 37.08 30.67 -21.94
CA ASP A 311 36.06 30.39 -22.99
C ASP A 311 35.29 31.65 -23.46
N GLN A 312 35.42 32.78 -22.76
CA GLN A 312 34.79 34.05 -23.17
C GLN A 312 35.50 34.77 -24.32
N ARG A 313 36.68 34.28 -24.76
CA ARG A 313 37.40 34.87 -25.91
C ARG A 313 37.02 34.29 -27.27
N ALA A 314 36.29 33.17 -27.32
CA ALA A 314 35.89 32.54 -28.59
C ALA A 314 34.62 33.15 -29.21
N SER A 315 33.77 33.83 -28.44
CA SER A 315 32.46 34.31 -28.93
C SER A 315 32.42 35.80 -29.30
N ARG A 316 33.50 36.57 -29.12
CA ARG A 316 33.52 38.03 -29.32
C ARG A 316 34.20 38.54 -30.60
N ALA A 317 34.63 37.66 -31.51
CA ALA A 317 35.25 38.09 -32.77
C ALA A 317 34.65 37.37 -33.99
N GLY A 318 33.66 37.98 -34.65
CA GLY A 318 33.36 37.62 -36.04
C GLY A 318 31.96 37.88 -36.60
N ARG A 319 31.58 39.16 -36.67
CA ARG A 319 30.86 39.83 -37.77
C ARG A 319 29.52 39.30 -38.32
N CYS A 320 28.59 40.26 -38.39
CA CYS A 320 27.42 40.33 -39.24
C CYS A 320 27.70 40.20 -40.75
N LEU A 321 26.59 39.93 -41.46
CA LEU A 321 26.24 40.24 -42.88
C LEU A 321 26.69 39.28 -43.98
N CYS A 322 25.73 38.48 -44.47
CA CYS A 322 25.15 38.48 -45.83
C CYS A 322 24.56 37.09 -46.15
#